data_AF-A0A8J4PPS2-F1
#
_entry.id   AF-A0A8J4PPS2-F1
#
_cell.length_a   1.000
_cell.length_b   1.000
_cell.length_c   1.000
_cell.angle_alpha   90.00
_cell.angle_beta   90.00
_cell.angle_gamma   90.00
#
_symmetry.space_group_name_H-M   'P 1'
#
loop_
_entity.id
_entity.type
_entity.pdbx_description
1 polymer ?
#
loop_
_entity_poly.entity_id
_entity_poly.type
_entity_poly.pdbx_seq_one_letter_code
_entity_poly.pdbx_strand_id
1 'polypeptide(L)'
;MKVLICITLLLIGSCMVYGFGEKSTVQWDDPKEREPLNIGIGDIVAFPVTPGSGEHSVKVMKGPKGVMFDSGDLSTYKDGTNFTYNFGTAGRYQLGCIYHRHQTIVINVVDPEAPPTVEPSNEVFPGDTTGDEEDNGSNVGAISGKGGEVSGDGNGNGLGGDGATEGKASSEHSSSNSKFNMNIGLLLLALCAVFFF
;
A
#
# COMPACT_ATOMS: atom_id res chain seq x y z
N MET A 1 2.12 -43.49 -21.80
CA MET A 1 1.63 -43.20 -20.43
C MET A 1 2.69 -42.60 -19.51
N LYS A 2 3.86 -43.22 -19.29
CA LYS A 2 4.89 -42.72 -18.35
C LYS A 2 5.37 -41.29 -18.63
N VAL A 3 5.55 -40.92 -19.90
CA VAL A 3 5.98 -39.56 -20.31
C VAL A 3 4.91 -38.50 -20.04
N LEU A 4 3.63 -38.85 -20.22
CA LEU A 4 2.51 -37.92 -20.00
C LEU A 4 2.41 -37.56 -18.51
N ILE A 5 2.59 -38.55 -17.62
CA ILE A 5 2.57 -38.36 -16.16
C ILE A 5 3.69 -37.42 -15.70
N CYS A 6 4.91 -37.54 -16.24
CA CYS A 6 6.01 -36.64 -15.88
C CYS A 6 5.75 -35.18 -16.32
N ILE A 7 5.17 -34.98 -17.51
CA ILE A 7 4.83 -33.63 -18.01
C ILE A 7 3.73 -33.01 -17.13
N THR A 8 2.70 -33.77 -16.75
CA THR A 8 1.63 -33.28 -15.89
C THR A 8 2.14 -32.89 -14.50
N LEU A 9 3.04 -33.69 -13.91
CA LEU A 9 3.64 -33.37 -12.61
C LEU A 9 4.56 -32.13 -12.67
N LEU A 10 5.30 -31.94 -13.75
CA LEU A 10 6.10 -30.73 -13.97
C LEU A 10 5.23 -29.48 -14.11
N LEU A 11 4.12 -29.58 -14.85
CA LEU A 11 3.19 -28.46 -15.02
C LEU A 11 2.49 -28.11 -13.71
N ILE A 12 1.97 -29.10 -12.96
CA ILE A 12 1.33 -28.87 -11.66
C ILE A 12 2.35 -28.31 -10.65
N GLY A 13 3.57 -28.84 -10.62
CA GLY A 13 4.65 -28.32 -9.78
C GLY A 13 4.99 -26.86 -10.13
N SER A 14 5.09 -26.53 -11.41
CA SER A 14 5.35 -25.15 -11.84
C SER A 14 4.21 -24.19 -11.47
N CYS A 15 2.95 -24.61 -11.59
CA CYS A 15 1.78 -23.80 -11.22
C CYS A 15 1.66 -23.58 -9.70
N MET A 16 2.21 -24.47 -8.88
CA MET A 16 2.20 -24.33 -7.41
C MET A 16 3.30 -23.39 -6.90
N VAL A 17 4.41 -23.27 -7.62
CA VAL A 17 5.50 -22.34 -7.28
C VAL A 17 5.11 -20.89 -7.60
N TYR A 18 4.23 -20.68 -8.58
CA TYR A 18 3.46 -19.43 -8.69
C TYR A 18 2.35 -19.42 -7.64
N GLY A 19 2.75 -19.39 -6.38
CA GLY A 19 1.85 -19.24 -5.25
C GLY A 19 0.89 -18.09 -5.51
N PHE A 20 -0.39 -18.34 -5.29
CA PHE A 20 -1.38 -17.28 -5.21
C PHE A 20 -0.90 -16.30 -4.15
N GLY A 21 -0.40 -15.13 -4.57
CA GLY A 21 0.10 -14.10 -3.69
C GLY A 21 -0.91 -13.84 -2.58
N GLU A 22 -0.43 -13.70 -1.34
CA GLU A 22 -1.32 -13.55 -0.21
C GLU A 22 -2.12 -12.26 -0.39
N LYS A 23 -3.46 -12.39 -0.44
CA LYS A 23 -4.33 -11.24 -0.66
C LYS A 23 -4.40 -10.41 0.61
N SER A 24 -3.61 -9.35 0.66
CA SER A 24 -3.71 -8.34 1.71
C SER A 24 -4.78 -7.31 1.37
N THR A 25 -5.50 -6.82 2.36
CA THR A 25 -6.50 -5.75 2.18
C THR A 25 -6.10 -4.55 3.00
N VAL A 26 -6.06 -3.37 2.37
CA VAL A 26 -5.79 -2.11 3.05
C VAL A 26 -7.02 -1.24 2.99
N GLN A 27 -7.70 -1.07 4.13
CA GLN A 27 -8.83 -0.15 4.25
C GLN A 27 -8.34 1.27 3.98
N TRP A 28 -9.00 2.06 3.13
CA TRP A 28 -8.52 3.39 2.73
C TRP A 28 -8.95 4.51 3.68
N ASP A 29 -10.05 4.33 4.40
CA ASP A 29 -10.76 5.43 5.09
C ASP A 29 -10.41 5.63 6.57
N ASP A 30 -9.60 4.76 7.18
CA ASP A 30 -9.19 4.92 8.58
C ASP A 30 -7.82 5.64 8.70
N PRO A 31 -7.78 6.93 9.08
CA PRO A 31 -6.54 7.71 9.18
C PRO A 31 -5.70 7.38 10.40
N LYS A 32 -6.14 6.50 11.32
CA LYS A 32 -5.34 6.13 12.48
C LYS A 32 -4.12 5.33 12.05
N GLU A 33 -2.97 6.00 12.12
CA GLU A 33 -1.60 5.48 12.17
C GLU A 33 -1.46 4.05 11.64
N ARG A 34 -1.48 3.91 10.31
CA ARG A 34 -1.27 2.60 9.69
C ARG A 34 0.20 2.25 9.79
N GLU A 35 0.48 1.20 10.55
CA GLU A 35 1.76 0.52 10.48
C GLU A 35 2.07 0.16 9.01
N PRO A 36 3.33 0.24 8.58
CA PRO A 36 3.71 -0.20 7.24
C PRO A 36 3.27 -1.64 6.99
N LEU A 37 2.56 -1.88 5.90
CA LEU A 37 2.19 -3.23 5.49
C LEU A 37 3.42 -3.91 4.87
N ASN A 38 3.81 -5.09 5.36
CA ASN A 38 4.90 -5.88 4.79
C ASN A 38 4.33 -7.04 3.96
N ILE A 39 4.71 -7.15 2.69
CA ILE A 39 4.26 -8.19 1.74
C ILE A 39 5.44 -8.72 0.93
N GLY A 40 5.29 -9.89 0.32
CA GLY A 40 6.26 -10.47 -0.61
C GLY A 40 6.15 -9.91 -2.03
N ILE A 41 7.20 -10.07 -2.85
CA ILE A 41 7.08 -9.89 -4.30
C ILE A 41 6.01 -10.83 -4.86
N GLY A 42 5.16 -10.30 -5.74
CA GLY A 42 4.08 -11.03 -6.40
C GLY A 42 2.75 -11.00 -5.65
N ASP A 43 2.74 -10.50 -4.41
CA ASP A 43 1.51 -10.35 -3.64
C ASP A 43 0.57 -9.32 -4.27
N ILE A 44 -0.73 -9.57 -4.10
CA ILE A 44 -1.80 -8.71 -4.59
C ILE A 44 -2.43 -7.99 -3.40
N VAL A 45 -2.37 -6.67 -3.41
CA VAL A 45 -3.07 -5.85 -2.41
C VAL A 45 -4.38 -5.36 -3.00
N ALA A 46 -5.46 -5.56 -2.24
CA ALA A 46 -6.77 -5.02 -2.54
C ALA A 46 -7.04 -3.75 -1.73
N PHE A 47 -7.56 -2.75 -2.41
CA PHE A 47 -8.02 -1.48 -1.86
C PHE A 47 -9.54 -1.46 -2.02
N PRO A 48 -10.30 -1.81 -0.96
CA PRO A 48 -11.74 -1.83 -1.03
C PRO A 48 -12.28 -0.42 -1.15
N VAL A 49 -13.29 -0.26 -1.99
CA VAL A 49 -14.04 0.99 -2.12
C VAL A 49 -15.18 0.96 -1.11
N THR A 50 -15.14 1.87 -0.14
CA THR A 50 -16.23 2.03 0.82
C THR A 50 -17.35 2.84 0.18
N PRO A 51 -18.58 2.32 0.07
CA PRO A 51 -19.69 3.09 -0.45
C PRO A 51 -19.90 4.38 0.35
N GLY A 52 -19.98 5.51 -0.34
CA GLY A 52 -20.22 6.81 0.29
C GLY A 52 -19.01 7.47 0.97
N SER A 53 -17.79 6.94 0.85
CA SER A 53 -16.58 7.60 1.40
C SER A 53 -16.13 8.83 0.60
N GLY A 54 -16.70 9.05 -0.60
CA GLY A 54 -16.35 10.16 -1.48
C GLY A 54 -15.32 9.79 -2.53
N GLU A 55 -14.65 10.78 -3.09
CA GLU A 55 -13.64 10.59 -4.15
C GLU A 55 -12.31 10.12 -3.54
N HIS A 56 -11.86 8.93 -3.94
CA HIS A 56 -10.59 8.37 -3.50
C HIS A 56 -9.77 7.85 -4.67
N SER A 57 -8.45 7.78 -4.51
CA SER A 57 -7.58 7.10 -5.46
C SER A 57 -6.40 6.45 -4.75
N VAL A 58 -5.79 5.47 -5.41
CA VAL A 58 -4.52 4.87 -5.01
C VAL A 58 -3.47 5.22 -6.05
N LYS A 59 -2.51 6.04 -5.65
CA LYS A 59 -1.41 6.47 -6.51
C LYS A 59 -0.07 6.26 -5.83
N VAL A 60 0.93 5.84 -6.60
CA VAL A 60 2.32 5.82 -6.14
C VAL A 60 2.84 7.25 -6.03
N MET A 61 3.17 7.66 -4.81
CA MET A 61 3.80 8.96 -4.53
C MET A 61 5.34 8.83 -4.50
N LYS A 62 5.83 7.72 -3.97
CA LYS A 62 7.25 7.34 -3.94
C LYS A 62 7.36 5.82 -4.01
N GLY A 63 8.31 5.29 -4.77
CA GLY A 63 8.48 3.85 -4.92
C GLY A 63 9.79 3.47 -5.63
N PRO A 64 10.00 2.17 -5.90
CA PRO A 64 11.11 1.68 -6.72
C PRO A 64 11.15 2.35 -8.10
N LYS A 65 12.35 2.46 -8.67
CA LYS A 65 12.57 3.13 -9.95
C LYS A 65 11.75 2.47 -11.07
N GLY A 66 11.00 3.29 -11.80
CA GLY A 66 10.20 2.85 -12.94
C GLY A 66 8.82 2.30 -12.57
N VAL A 67 8.49 2.18 -11.28
CA VAL A 67 7.15 1.76 -10.84
C VAL A 67 6.26 2.98 -10.63
N MET A 68 5.21 3.07 -11.43
CA MET A 68 4.18 4.11 -11.35
C MET A 68 2.82 3.49 -11.65
N PHE A 69 1.82 3.80 -10.82
CA PHE A 69 0.42 3.49 -11.12
C PHE A 69 -0.49 4.51 -10.44
N ASP A 70 -1.70 4.61 -10.98
CA ASP A 70 -2.79 5.45 -10.51
C ASP A 70 -4.10 4.67 -10.76
N SER A 71 -4.90 4.46 -9.71
CA SER A 71 -6.20 3.79 -9.87
C SER A 71 -7.22 4.64 -10.61
N GLY A 72 -6.98 5.96 -10.73
CA GLY A 72 -8.04 6.92 -11.03
C GLY A 72 -9.03 7.05 -9.87
N ASP A 73 -10.18 7.65 -10.16
CA ASP A 73 -11.24 7.83 -9.16
C ASP A 73 -11.96 6.51 -8.84
N LEU A 74 -11.78 6.06 -7.61
CA LEU A 74 -12.42 4.88 -7.08
C LEU A 74 -13.92 5.06 -6.84
N SER A 75 -14.46 6.28 -6.79
CA SER A 75 -15.91 6.49 -6.65
C SER A 75 -16.70 5.95 -7.86
N THR A 76 -16.02 5.79 -9.00
CA THR A 76 -16.61 5.24 -10.25
C THR A 76 -16.77 3.72 -10.22
N TYR A 77 -16.14 3.06 -9.25
CA TYR A 77 -16.22 1.63 -9.06
C TYR A 77 -17.58 1.27 -8.45
N LYS A 78 -18.21 0.20 -8.95
CA LYS A 78 -19.48 -0.29 -8.38
C LYS A 78 -19.26 -0.74 -6.95
N ASP A 79 -20.22 -0.49 -6.06
CA ASP A 79 -20.18 -0.92 -4.66
C ASP A 79 -19.68 -2.37 -4.51
N GLY A 80 -18.68 -2.56 -3.66
CA GLY A 80 -18.06 -3.86 -3.40
C GLY A 80 -17.01 -4.31 -4.42
N THR A 81 -16.66 -3.47 -5.40
CA THR A 81 -15.46 -3.70 -6.23
C THR A 81 -14.22 -3.09 -5.58
N ASN A 82 -13.07 -3.75 -5.77
CA ASN A 82 -11.79 -3.33 -5.21
C ASN A 82 -10.86 -2.94 -6.35
N PHE A 83 -10.08 -1.89 -6.17
CA PHE A 83 -8.86 -1.74 -6.94
C PHE A 83 -7.83 -2.75 -6.43
N THR A 84 -7.14 -3.43 -7.32
CA THR A 84 -6.11 -4.42 -6.96
C THR A 84 -4.83 -4.14 -7.71
N TYR A 85 -3.70 -4.27 -7.03
CA TYR A 85 -2.38 -4.12 -7.64
C TYR A 85 -1.46 -5.26 -7.23
N ASN A 86 -0.73 -5.81 -8.20
CA ASN A 86 0.30 -6.82 -7.99
C ASN A 86 1.66 -6.14 -7.80
N PHE A 87 2.30 -6.36 -6.66
CA PHE A 87 3.59 -5.78 -6.33
C PHE A 87 4.75 -6.67 -6.80
N GLY A 88 5.18 -6.47 -8.05
CA GLY A 88 6.25 -7.25 -8.68
C GLY A 88 7.68 -6.77 -8.44
N THR A 89 7.91 -5.77 -7.58
CA THR A 89 9.26 -5.21 -7.36
C THR A 89 9.48 -4.95 -5.87
N ALA A 90 10.59 -5.46 -5.32
CA ALA A 90 10.94 -5.19 -3.93
C ALA A 90 11.23 -3.70 -3.70
N GLY A 91 10.91 -3.24 -2.49
CA GLY A 91 11.21 -1.90 -2.02
C GLY A 91 10.04 -1.27 -1.25
N ARG A 92 10.26 -0.02 -0.84
CA ARG A 92 9.29 0.76 -0.08
C ARG A 92 8.43 1.61 -0.99
N TYR A 93 7.13 1.41 -0.91
CA TYR A 93 6.10 2.15 -1.61
C TYR A 93 5.41 3.10 -0.64
N GLN A 94 5.31 4.37 -1.02
CA GLN A 94 4.42 5.34 -0.40
C GLN A 94 3.28 5.60 -1.37
N LEU A 95 2.09 5.18 -0.99
CA LEU A 95 0.85 5.39 -1.74
C LEU A 95 0.09 6.57 -1.15
N GLY A 96 -0.68 7.27 -1.97
CA GLY A 96 -1.54 8.36 -1.53
C GLY A 96 -2.77 8.55 -2.40
N CYS A 97 -3.69 9.39 -1.91
CA CYS A 97 -4.91 9.79 -2.60
C CYS A 97 -4.70 11.14 -3.29
N ILE A 98 -5.11 11.26 -4.56
CA ILE A 98 -5.00 12.54 -5.28
C ILE A 98 -5.95 13.61 -4.73
N TYR A 99 -7.08 13.20 -4.14
CA TYR A 99 -8.09 14.07 -3.56
C TYR A 99 -7.81 14.42 -2.08
N HIS A 100 -7.11 13.53 -1.37
CA HIS A 100 -6.86 13.64 0.07
C HIS A 100 -5.37 13.54 0.40
N ARG A 101 -4.66 14.68 0.39
CA ARG A 101 -3.19 14.72 0.55
C ARG A 101 -2.67 14.15 1.88
N HIS A 102 -3.51 14.09 2.90
CA HIS A 102 -3.15 13.54 4.22
C HIS A 102 -3.28 12.02 4.29
N GLN A 103 -3.96 11.39 3.32
CA GLN A 103 -4.10 9.93 3.28
C GLN A 103 -2.88 9.33 2.58
N THR A 104 -1.98 8.77 3.38
CA THR A 104 -0.80 8.06 2.89
C THR A 104 -0.69 6.67 3.50
N ILE A 105 -0.30 5.68 2.70
CA ILE A 105 -0.02 4.31 3.14
C ILE A 105 1.42 3.98 2.78
N VAL A 106 2.09 3.24 3.65
CA VAL A 106 3.41 2.67 3.37
C VAL A 106 3.27 1.17 3.20
N ILE A 107 3.80 0.64 2.10
CA ILE A 107 3.92 -0.80 1.85
C ILE A 107 5.39 -1.13 1.63
N ASN A 108 5.92 -2.08 2.38
CA ASN A 108 7.25 -2.64 2.19
C ASN A 108 7.10 -3.97 1.46
N VAL A 109 7.62 -4.05 0.24
CA VAL A 109 7.66 -5.28 -0.54
C VAL A 109 9.01 -5.91 -0.35
N VAL A 110 9.04 -7.12 0.23
CA VAL A 110 10.27 -7.87 0.48
C VAL A 110 10.45 -8.95 -0.56
N ASP A 111 11.68 -9.10 -1.04
CA ASP A 111 12.09 -10.27 -1.81
C ASP A 111 12.66 -11.29 -0.83
N PRO A 112 12.01 -12.45 -0.60
CA PRO A 112 12.53 -13.45 0.31
C PRO A 112 13.80 -14.14 -0.22
N GLU A 113 14.08 -14.07 -1.52
CA GLU A 113 15.26 -14.68 -2.15
C GLU A 113 16.44 -13.71 -2.24
N ALA A 114 16.22 -12.41 -2.03
CA ALA A 114 17.30 -11.45 -2.05
C ALA A 114 18.33 -11.80 -0.95
N PRO A 115 19.64 -11.83 -1.29
CA PRO A 115 20.66 -12.02 -0.28
C PRO A 115 20.49 -10.94 0.79
N PRO A 116 20.73 -11.26 2.08
CA PRO A 116 20.61 -10.29 3.15
C PRO A 116 21.45 -9.08 2.76
N THR A 117 20.78 -7.94 2.57
CA THR A 117 21.49 -6.69 2.35
C THR A 117 22.20 -6.43 3.66
N VAL A 118 23.53 -6.58 3.64
CA VAL A 118 24.37 -6.18 4.76
C VAL A 118 24.13 -4.67 4.88
N GLU A 119 23.25 -4.27 5.81
CA GLU A 119 23.14 -2.85 6.15
C GLU A 119 24.56 -2.38 6.43
N PRO A 120 25.02 -1.29 5.81
CA PRO A 120 26.34 -0.77 6.09
C PRO A 120 26.39 -0.55 7.60
N SER A 121 27.15 -1.41 8.27
CA SER A 121 27.41 -1.27 9.68
C SER A 121 27.91 0.15 9.85
N ASN A 122 27.16 0.97 10.57
CA ASN A 122 27.70 2.18 11.16
C ASN A 122 28.73 1.72 12.20
N GLU A 123 29.84 1.14 11.75
CA GLU A 123 31.04 1.08 12.54
C GLU A 123 31.43 2.52 12.74
N VAL A 124 31.03 3.01 13.92
CA VAL A 124 31.52 4.24 14.51
C VAL A 124 33.03 4.11 14.51
N PHE A 125 33.66 4.69 13.49
CA PHE A 125 35.09 4.84 13.44
C PHE A 125 35.46 5.60 14.72
N PRO A 126 36.22 5.01 15.67
CA PRO A 126 36.65 5.74 16.84
C PRO A 126 37.50 6.92 16.37
N GLY A 127 36.95 8.12 16.55
CA GLY A 127 37.56 9.37 16.14
C GLY A 127 38.93 9.54 16.79
N ASP A 128 39.93 9.67 15.93
CA ASP A 128 41.18 10.32 16.26
C ASP A 128 40.87 11.79 16.54
N THR A 129 41.07 12.17 17.80
CA THR A 129 40.83 13.50 18.35
C THR A 129 42.15 14.25 18.32
N THR A 130 42.50 14.87 17.20
CA THR A 130 43.48 15.96 17.21
C THR A 130 43.19 16.95 16.07
N GLY A 131 43.16 18.24 16.42
CA GLY A 131 43.32 19.31 15.44
C GLY A 131 42.22 20.36 15.47
N ASP A 132 42.33 21.27 16.43
CA ASP A 132 41.67 22.57 16.40
C ASP A 132 42.08 23.34 15.14
N GLU A 133 41.13 23.91 14.40
CA GLU A 133 41.36 25.17 13.70
C GLU A 133 40.03 25.89 13.45
N GLU A 134 39.92 27.06 14.08
CA GLU A 134 38.94 28.10 13.83
C GLU A 134 38.91 28.47 12.34
N ASP A 135 37.73 28.46 11.71
CA ASP A 135 37.45 29.50 10.72
C ASP A 135 35.99 29.97 10.80
N ASN A 136 35.88 31.28 10.86
CA ASN A 136 34.77 32.11 11.25
C ASN A 136 34.19 32.71 9.96
N GLY A 137 33.36 31.93 9.25
CA GLY A 137 32.83 32.28 7.93
C GLY A 137 31.38 32.74 7.96
N SER A 138 31.12 33.94 8.49
CA SER A 138 29.86 34.66 8.37
C SER A 138 29.42 34.80 6.90
N ASN A 139 28.22 34.34 6.54
CA ASN A 139 27.56 34.81 5.32
C ASN A 139 26.07 35.06 5.54
N VAL A 140 25.77 36.32 5.81
CA VAL A 140 24.44 36.91 5.90
C VAL A 140 23.94 37.19 4.48
N GLY A 141 23.22 36.24 3.89
CA GLY A 141 22.57 36.39 2.59
C GLY A 141 21.11 36.80 2.73
N ALA A 142 20.85 38.11 2.76
CA ALA A 142 19.52 38.69 2.70
C ALA A 142 18.83 38.40 1.36
N ILE A 143 17.62 37.84 1.39
CA ILE A 143 16.68 37.92 0.26
C ILE A 143 15.40 38.58 0.75
N SER A 144 15.39 39.89 0.56
CA SER A 144 14.23 40.77 0.67
C SER A 144 13.46 40.74 -0.66
N GLY A 145 12.25 40.19 -0.66
CA GLY A 145 11.27 40.31 -1.74
C GLY A 145 9.86 40.20 -1.15
N LYS A 146 9.27 41.30 -0.70
CA LYS A 146 8.41 42.22 -1.45
C LYS A 146 7.01 41.64 -1.73
N GLY A 147 6.12 41.93 -0.78
CA GLY A 147 4.75 42.44 -0.97
C GLY A 147 3.87 41.81 -2.04
N GLY A 148 2.83 41.10 -1.58
CA GLY A 148 1.64 40.79 -2.34
C GLY A 148 0.45 40.68 -1.39
N GLU A 149 -0.13 41.82 -1.03
CA GLU A 149 -1.45 41.91 -0.41
C GLU A 149 -2.50 41.40 -1.42
N VAL A 150 -3.28 40.40 -1.03
CA VAL A 150 -4.60 40.13 -1.62
C VAL A 150 -5.57 39.97 -0.46
N SER A 151 -6.16 41.10 -0.06
CA SER A 151 -7.42 41.15 0.66
C SER A 151 -8.53 40.69 -0.28
N GLY A 152 -9.25 39.65 0.14
CA GLY A 152 -10.48 39.19 -0.49
C GLY A 152 -11.49 38.84 0.58
N ASP A 153 -12.07 39.88 1.19
CA ASP A 153 -13.20 39.77 2.10
C ASP A 153 -14.45 39.38 1.31
N GLY A 154 -14.84 38.11 1.40
CA GLY A 154 -16.06 37.55 0.81
C GLY A 154 -17.02 37.09 1.89
N ASN A 155 -17.71 38.06 2.49
CA ASN A 155 -18.81 37.89 3.43
C ASN A 155 -20.02 37.23 2.74
N GLY A 156 -20.47 36.08 3.25
CA GLY A 156 -21.62 35.34 2.72
C GLY A 156 -22.32 34.55 3.82
N ASN A 157 -23.10 35.25 4.63
CA ASN A 157 -24.05 34.68 5.57
C ASN A 157 -25.12 33.85 4.83
N GLY A 158 -25.14 32.53 5.07
CA GLY A 158 -26.21 31.62 4.66
C GLY A 158 -26.74 30.87 5.87
N LEU A 159 -27.80 31.42 6.46
CA LEU A 159 -28.59 30.84 7.55
C LEU A 159 -29.46 29.70 7.02
N GLY A 160 -29.58 28.62 7.80
CA GLY A 160 -30.77 27.77 7.84
C GLY A 160 -30.53 26.30 7.56
N GLY A 161 -30.76 25.44 8.56
CA GLY A 161 -30.85 24.01 8.30
C GLY A 161 -30.82 23.11 9.53
N ASP A 162 -31.60 23.43 10.56
CA ASP A 162 -31.76 22.62 11.77
C ASP A 162 -32.57 21.37 11.42
N GLY A 163 -31.89 20.31 10.99
CA GLY A 163 -32.49 19.02 10.65
C GLY A 163 -31.96 17.93 11.57
N ALA A 164 -32.62 17.76 12.71
CA ALA A 164 -32.40 16.66 13.62
C ALA A 164 -32.74 15.30 12.97
N THR A 165 -31.74 14.41 12.88
CA THR A 165 -31.97 12.96 12.90
C THR A 165 -30.88 12.29 13.73
N GLU A 166 -31.24 11.98 14.98
CA GLU A 166 -30.48 11.09 15.85
C GLU A 166 -30.55 9.67 15.27
N GLY A 167 -29.49 9.27 14.57
CA GLY A 167 -29.26 7.91 14.09
C GLY A 167 -27.99 7.34 14.71
N LYS A 168 -28.03 7.04 16.01
CA LYS A 168 -26.94 6.35 16.72
C LYS A 168 -26.92 4.88 16.30
N ALA A 169 -26.35 4.59 15.13
CA ALA A 169 -25.98 3.24 14.73
C ALA A 169 -24.53 2.98 15.16
N SER A 170 -24.35 2.32 16.30
CA SER A 170 -23.09 1.69 16.67
C SER A 170 -22.83 0.52 15.73
N SER A 171 -22.11 0.76 14.65
CA SER A 171 -21.52 -0.32 13.86
C SER A 171 -20.21 -0.74 14.52
N GLU A 172 -20.30 -1.72 15.42
CA GLU A 172 -19.15 -2.55 15.76
C GLU A 172 -18.76 -3.33 14.50
N HIS A 173 -17.95 -2.71 13.64
CA HIS A 173 -17.33 -3.41 12.52
C HIS A 173 -16.13 -4.19 13.07
N SER A 174 -16.44 -5.30 13.73
CA SER A 174 -15.47 -6.36 13.98
C SER A 174 -15.00 -6.84 12.60
N SER A 175 -13.83 -6.37 12.20
CA SER A 175 -13.08 -6.81 11.01
C SER A 175 -12.82 -8.30 11.13
N SER A 176 -13.84 -9.07 10.75
CA SER A 176 -13.78 -10.50 10.63
C SER A 176 -12.97 -10.72 9.36
N ASN A 177 -11.65 -10.82 9.50
CA ASN A 177 -10.80 -11.50 8.54
C ASN A 177 -11.29 -12.96 8.48
N SER A 178 -12.40 -13.19 7.79
CA SER A 178 -12.86 -14.52 7.46
C SER A 178 -11.83 -15.08 6.51
N LYS A 179 -10.86 -15.78 7.11
CA LYS A 179 -9.98 -16.69 6.39
C LYS A 179 -10.91 -17.64 5.64
N PHE A 180 -11.19 -17.32 4.38
CA PHE A 180 -11.62 -18.31 3.40
C PHE A 180 -10.43 -19.25 3.22
N ASN A 181 -10.21 -20.10 4.22
CA ASN A 181 -9.43 -21.32 4.12
C ASN A 181 -10.26 -22.27 3.27
N MET A 182 -10.36 -21.97 1.98
CA MET A 182 -10.75 -22.97 1.02
C MET A 182 -9.62 -23.99 1.05
N ASN A 183 -9.88 -25.13 1.69
CA ASN A 183 -8.90 -26.18 1.91
C ASN A 183 -8.51 -26.77 0.55
N ILE A 184 -7.57 -26.10 -0.12
CA ILE A 184 -7.15 -26.38 -1.48
C ILE A 184 -6.61 -27.81 -1.60
N GLY A 185 -6.10 -28.35 -0.48
CA GLY A 185 -5.71 -29.76 -0.35
C GLY A 185 -6.86 -30.74 -0.59
N LEU A 186 -8.09 -30.41 -0.20
CA LEU A 186 -9.26 -31.26 -0.44
C LEU A 186 -9.68 -31.25 -1.92
N LEU A 187 -9.56 -30.10 -2.59
CA LEU A 187 -9.84 -29.97 -4.02
C LEU A 187 -8.80 -30.74 -4.87
N LEU A 188 -7.52 -30.66 -4.48
CA LEU A 188 -6.43 -31.41 -5.10
C LEU A 188 -6.57 -32.92 -4.91
N LEU A 189 -6.99 -33.38 -3.73
CA LEU A 189 -7.29 -34.80 -3.46
C LEU A 189 -8.45 -35.31 -4.33
N ALA A 190 -9.50 -34.51 -4.50
CA ALA A 190 -10.64 -34.87 -5.34
C ALA A 190 -10.24 -34.96 -6.83
N LEU A 191 -9.40 -34.03 -7.32
CA LEU A 191 -8.89 -34.08 -8.69
C LEU A 191 -7.98 -35.29 -8.90
N CYS A 192 -7.08 -35.60 -7.96
CA CYS A 192 -6.27 -36.82 -8.03
C CYS A 192 -7.14 -38.07 -8.14
N ALA A 193 -8.21 -38.20 -7.34
CA ALA A 193 -9.09 -39.37 -7.37
C ALA A 193 -9.75 -39.60 -8.75
N VAL A 194 -10.06 -38.55 -9.51
CA VAL A 194 -10.69 -38.66 -10.84
C VAL A 194 -9.70 -39.14 -11.92
N PHE A 195 -8.40 -38.92 -11.74
CA PHE A 195 -7.37 -39.33 -12.72
C PHE A 195 -6.74 -40.70 -12.43
N PHE A 196 -7.01 -41.31 -11.27
CA PHE A 196 -6.50 -42.62 -10.88
C PHE A 196 -7.51 -43.78 -11.04
N PHE A 197 -8.74 -43.49 -11.50
CA PHE A 197 -9.73 -44.48 -11.94
C PHE A 197 -9.94 -44.38 -13.46
#